data_AF-A0A1B9MGB1-F1
#
_entry.id   AF-A0A1B9MGB1-F1
#
_cell.length_a   1.000
_cell.length_b   1.000
_cell.length_c   1.000
_cell.angle_alpha   90.00
_cell.angle_beta   90.00
_cell.angle_gamma   90.00
#
_symmetry.space_group_name_H-M   'P 1'
#
loop_
_entity.id
_entity.type
_entity.pdbx_description
1 polymer ?
#
loop_
_entity_poly.entity_id
_entity_poly.type
_entity_poly.pdbx_seq_one_letter_code
_entity_poly.pdbx_strand_id
1 'polypeptide(L)'
;MRKIIAIIHYVIYLAGIFILLVMGSSKYDWMQEMDNTMTNLPKDSSGNVGLVMAILGLILVIMQAFRFKLTHSHFERKMIVVLTLLGSIIWLIICS
;
A
#
# COMPACT_ATOMS: atom_id res chain seq x y z
N MET A 1 0.28 12.91 -24.76
CA MET A 1 1.26 12.64 -23.68
C MET A 1 0.69 12.77 -22.27
N ARG A 2 0.08 13.91 -21.87
CA ARG A 2 -0.41 14.13 -20.50
C ARG A 2 -1.42 13.07 -19.99
N LYS A 3 -2.33 12.59 -20.85
CA LYS A 3 -3.28 11.50 -20.54
C LYS A 3 -2.60 10.14 -20.34
N ILE A 4 -1.56 9.84 -21.12
CA ILE A 4 -0.81 8.57 -21.02
C ILE A 4 -0.02 8.53 -19.72
N ILE A 5 0.66 9.63 -19.37
CA ILE A 5 1.36 9.78 -18.08
C ILE A 5 0.39 9.60 -16.91
N ALA A 6 -0.82 10.13 -17.04
CA ALA A 6 -1.85 9.98 -16.02
C ALA A 6 -2.28 8.51 -15.81
N ILE A 7 -2.44 7.76 -16.90
CA ILE A 7 -2.77 6.32 -16.86
C ILE A 7 -1.62 5.53 -16.25
N ILE A 8 -0.38 5.76 -16.71
CA ILE A 8 0.81 5.07 -16.20
C ILE A 8 0.93 5.24 -14.68
N HIS A 9 0.73 6.44 -14.16
CA HIS A 9 0.75 6.67 -12.71
C HIS A 9 -0.31 5.88 -11.98
N TYR A 10 -1.55 5.80 -12.49
CA TYR A 10 -2.59 4.99 -11.84
C TYR A 10 -2.24 3.50 -11.86
N VAL A 11 -1.65 3.00 -12.95
CA VAL A 11 -1.17 1.61 -13.04
C VAL A 11 -0.06 1.34 -12.01
N ILE A 12 0.93 2.22 -11.91
CA ILE A 12 2.03 2.11 -10.92
C ILE A 12 1.47 2.14 -9.49
N TYR A 13 0.53 3.06 -9.22
CA TYR A 13 -0.11 3.16 -7.90
C TYR A 13 -0.85 1.87 -7.53
N LEU A 14 -1.68 1.35 -8.45
CA LEU A 14 -2.41 0.10 -8.24
C LEU A 14 -1.46 -1.10 -8.06
N ALA A 15 -0.37 -1.16 -8.82
CA ALA A 15 0.65 -2.19 -8.65
C ALA A 15 1.31 -2.12 -7.26
N GLY A 16 1.61 -0.92 -6.76
CA GLY A 16 2.15 -0.75 -5.41
C GLY A 16 1.18 -1.18 -4.32
N ILE A 17 -0.11 -0.84 -4.46
CA ILE A 17 -1.17 -1.31 -3.54
C ILE A 17 -1.30 -2.85 -3.60
N PHE A 18 -1.23 -3.44 -4.79
CA PHE A 18 -1.27 -4.89 -4.95
C PHE A 18 -0.09 -5.58 -4.26
N ILE A 19 1.12 -5.04 -4.39
CA ILE A 19 2.31 -5.55 -3.69
C ILE A 19 2.14 -5.45 -2.17
N LEU A 20 1.62 -4.32 -1.66
CA LEU A 20 1.31 -4.17 -0.24
C LEU A 20 0.37 -5.28 0.23
N LEU A 21 -0.73 -5.54 -0.50
CA LEU A 21 -1.70 -6.56 -0.14
C LEU A 21 -1.10 -7.98 -0.12
N VAL A 22 -0.31 -8.33 -1.14
CA VAL A 22 0.24 -9.69 -1.29
C VAL A 22 1.34 -9.96 -0.28
N MET A 23 2.24 -9.01 -0.06
CA MET A 23 3.38 -9.21 0.84
C MET A 23 3.02 -8.85 2.29
N GLY A 24 1.86 -8.23 2.52
CA GLY A 24 1.39 -7.78 3.83
C GLY A 24 0.84 -8.88 4.72
N SER A 25 0.35 -9.97 4.13
CA SER A 25 0.01 -11.18 4.88
C SER A 25 1.29 -11.83 5.41
N SER A 26 1.33 -12.09 6.72
CA SER A 26 2.48 -12.78 7.31
C SER A 26 2.54 -14.21 6.79
N LYS A 27 3.76 -14.69 6.58
CA LYS A 27 4.05 -16.04 6.06
C LYS A 27 3.39 -17.16 6.89
N TYR A 28 3.05 -16.87 8.16
CA TYR A 28 2.47 -17.84 9.08
C TYR A 28 1.01 -17.55 9.45
N ASP A 29 0.35 -16.56 8.83
CA ASP A 29 -1.04 -16.24 9.13
C ASP A 29 -1.97 -17.46 8.88
N TRP A 30 -1.67 -18.24 7.84
CA TRP A 30 -2.36 -19.50 7.55
C TRP A 30 -2.24 -20.53 8.70
N MET A 31 -1.17 -20.48 9.51
CA MET A 31 -1.00 -21.39 10.64
C MET A 31 -1.94 -21.03 11.77
N GLN A 32 -2.13 -19.74 12.03
CA GLN A 32 -3.12 -19.26 12.99
C GLN A 32 -4.54 -19.55 12.53
N GLU A 33 -4.81 -19.46 11.22
CA GLU A 33 -6.11 -19.79 10.66
C GLU A 33 -6.44 -21.29 10.72
N MET A 34 -5.42 -22.16 10.69
CA MET A 34 -5.57 -23.60 10.83
C MET A 34 -5.59 -24.07 12.28
N ASP A 35 -4.88 -23.40 13.18
CA ASP A 35 -4.86 -23.68 14.61
C ASP A 35 -4.90 -22.37 15.43
N ASN A 36 -6.10 -22.00 15.84
CA ASN A 36 -6.37 -20.79 16.63
C ASN A 36 -5.73 -20.82 18.04
N THR A 37 -5.16 -21.94 18.49
CA THR A 37 -4.46 -22.03 19.78
C THR A 37 -2.99 -21.57 19.71
N MET A 38 -2.46 -21.38 18.50
CA MET A 38 -1.12 -20.80 18.29
C MET A 38 -1.09 -19.31 18.60
N THR A 39 -0.81 -18.98 19.85
CA THR A 39 -0.66 -17.59 20.34
C THR A 39 0.69 -16.96 19.99
N ASN A 40 1.70 -17.77 19.66
CA ASN A 40 3.03 -17.30 19.26
C ASN A 40 3.42 -17.93 17.93
N LEU A 41 3.28 -17.16 16.85
CA LEU A 41 3.86 -17.53 15.57
C LEU A 41 5.40 -17.54 15.68
N PRO A 42 6.09 -18.41 14.91
CA PRO A 42 7.54 -18.38 14.85
C PRO A 42 8.01 -16.97 14.57
N LYS A 43 8.96 -16.47 15.37
CA LYS A 43 9.50 -15.13 15.23
C LYS A 43 10.22 -15.07 13.89
N ASP A 44 9.52 -14.57 12.89
CA ASP A 44 10.03 -14.48 11.54
C ASP A 44 11.20 -13.49 11.58
N SER A 45 12.30 -13.75 10.86
CA SER A 45 13.37 -12.77 10.65
C SER A 45 12.92 -11.64 9.69
N SER A 46 11.61 -11.37 9.66
CA SER A 46 10.86 -10.50 8.76
C SER A 46 11.01 -9.01 9.04
N GLY A 47 11.95 -8.60 9.90
CA GLY A 47 12.25 -7.19 10.15
C GLY A 47 12.50 -6.38 8.87
N ASN A 48 13.01 -7.03 7.82
CA ASN A 48 13.16 -6.44 6.50
C ASN A 48 11.83 -6.26 5.73
N VAL A 49 10.84 -7.15 5.89
CA VAL A 49 9.57 -7.08 5.15
C VAL A 49 8.75 -5.90 5.65
N GLY A 50 8.60 -5.74 6.96
CA GLY A 50 7.89 -4.58 7.53
C GLY A 50 8.54 -3.24 7.15
N LEU A 51 9.87 -3.19 7.08
CA LEU A 51 10.61 -2.01 6.64
C LEU A 51 10.41 -1.75 5.13
N VAL A 52 10.48 -2.78 4.28
CA VAL A 52 10.21 -2.68 2.83
C VAL A 52 8.79 -2.18 2.59
N MET A 53 7.82 -2.67 3.36
CA MET A 53 6.45 -2.20 3.33
C MET A 53 6.36 -0.72 3.69
N ALA A 54 7.00 -0.30 4.78
CA ALA A 54 6.94 1.09 5.23
C ALA A 54 7.52 2.04 4.19
N ILE A 55 8.62 1.64 3.55
CA ILE A 55 9.21 2.37 2.42
C ILE A 55 8.24 2.42 1.24
N LEU A 56 7.62 1.30 0.88
CA LEU A 56 6.67 1.25 -0.25
C LEU A 56 5.45 2.15 0.01
N GLY A 57 4.88 2.12 1.22
CA GLY A 57 3.81 3.00 1.65
C GLY A 57 4.21 4.48 1.57
N LEU A 58 5.42 4.82 2.03
CA LEU A 58 5.96 6.18 1.94
C LEU A 58 6.11 6.64 0.48
N ILE A 59 6.62 5.78 -0.41
CA ILE A 59 6.74 6.07 -1.84
C ILE A 59 5.38 6.38 -2.45
N LEU A 60 4.35 5.58 -2.13
CA LEU A 60 2.98 5.79 -2.63
C LEU A 60 2.39 7.13 -2.16
N VAL A 61 2.62 7.51 -0.89
CA VAL A 61 2.18 8.80 -0.35
C VAL A 61 2.89 9.97 -1.02
N ILE A 62 4.22 9.90 -1.17
CA ILE A 62 5.01 10.95 -1.85
C ILE A 62 4.55 11.11 -3.30
N MET A 63 4.34 10.00 -4.01
CA MET A 63 3.89 10.00 -5.40
C MET A 63 2.53 10.69 -5.54
N GLN A 64 1.60 10.44 -4.61
CA GLN A 64 0.29 11.11 -4.58
C GLN A 64 0.40 12.59 -4.22
N ALA A 65 1.23 12.96 -3.24
CA ALA A 65 1.46 14.35 -2.85
C ALA A 65 2.04 15.19 -4.00
N PHE A 66 3.00 14.62 -4.74
CA PHE A 66 3.57 15.26 -5.92
C PHE A 66 2.51 15.49 -7.00
N ARG A 67 1.67 14.48 -7.27
CA ARG A 67 0.60 14.61 -8.26
C ARG A 67 -0.51 15.56 -7.83
N PHE A 68 -0.81 15.64 -6.53
CA PHE A 68 -1.76 16.60 -5.98
C PHE A 68 -1.33 18.06 -6.24
N LYS A 69 -0.03 18.34 -6.08
CA LYS A 69 0.55 19.67 -6.35
C LYS A 69 0.51 20.03 -7.83
N LEU A 70 0.75 19.06 -8.71
CA LEU A 70 0.83 19.29 -10.16
C LEU A 70 -0.54 19.35 -10.85
N THR A 71 -1.59 18.77 -10.26
CA THR A 71 -2.90 18.78 -10.91
C THR A 71 -3.64 20.11 -10.69
N HIS A 72 -4.22 20.61 -11.77
CA HIS A 72 -5.09 21.80 -11.79
C HIS A 72 -6.58 21.43 -11.81
N SER A 73 -6.92 20.14 -11.99
CA SER A 73 -8.30 19.68 -12.07
C SER A 73 -8.86 19.37 -10.68
N HIS A 74 -9.98 19.99 -10.32
CA HIS A 74 -10.69 19.69 -9.07
C HIS A 74 -11.11 18.22 -8.98
N PHE A 75 -11.49 17.60 -10.10
CA PHE A 75 -11.86 16.19 -10.13
C PHE A 75 -10.65 15.28 -9.85
N GLU A 76 -9.51 15.56 -10.48
CA GLU A 76 -8.28 14.80 -10.23
C GLU A 76 -7.78 14.96 -8.80
N ARG A 77 -7.90 16.16 -8.20
CA ARG A 77 -7.57 16.37 -6.79
C ARG A 77 -8.41 15.50 -5.86
N LYS A 78 -9.72 15.43 -6.11
CA LYS A 78 -10.62 14.56 -5.33
C LYS A 78 -10.22 13.09 -5.47
N MET A 79 -9.95 12.62 -6.69
CA MET A 79 -9.48 11.25 -6.93
C MET A 79 -8.17 10.94 -6.22
N ILE A 80 -7.21 11.87 -6.21
CA ILE A 80 -5.94 11.70 -5.50
C ILE A 80 -6.17 11.54 -3.99
N VAL A 81 -7.00 12.40 -3.40
CA VAL A 81 -7.34 12.33 -1.97
C VAL A 81 -8.02 11.00 -1.63
N VAL A 82 -8.99 10.57 -2.44
CA VAL A 82 -9.68 9.27 -2.26
C VAL A 82 -8.69 8.11 -2.33
N LEU A 83 -7.80 8.10 -3.32
CA LEU A 83 -6.77 7.07 -3.46
C LEU A 83 -5.79 7.08 -2.29
N THR A 84 -5.35 8.25 -1.84
CA THR A 84 -4.48 8.36 -0.66
C THR A 84 -5.16 7.80 0.58
N LEU A 85 -6.43 8.15 0.83
CA LEU A 85 -7.19 7.59 1.95
C LEU A 85 -7.33 6.07 1.84
N LEU A 86 -7.63 5.55 0.65
CA LEU A 86 -7.71 4.11 0.40
C LEU A 86 -6.37 3.42 0.74
N GLY A 87 -5.26 3.95 0.24
CA GLY A 87 -3.93 3.42 0.52
C GLY A 87 -3.57 3.46 2.01
N SER A 88 -3.94 4.53 2.71
CA SER A 88 -3.74 4.64 4.16
C SER A 88 -4.59 3.64 4.95
N ILE A 89 -5.83 3.38 4.54
CA ILE A 89 -6.68 2.37 5.17
C ILE A 89 -6.10 0.97 4.95
N ILE A 90 -5.70 0.65 3.72
CA ILE A 90 -5.06 -0.64 3.39
C ILE A 90 -3.79 -0.83 4.21
N TRP A 91 -2.97 0.21 4.31
CA TRP A 91 -1.77 0.21 5.15
C TRP A 91 -2.10 -0.09 6.62
N LEU A 92 -3.10 0.58 7.18
CA LEU A 92 -3.53 0.33 8.57
C LEU A 92 -4.04 -1.09 8.78
N ILE A 93 -4.78 -1.67 7.82
CA ILE A 93 -5.27 -3.05 7.92
C ILE A 93 -4.11 -4.05 7.91
N ILE A 94 -3.07 -3.79 7.10
CA ILE A 94 -1.94 -4.70 6.92
C ILE A 94 -0.91 -4.58 8.05
N CYS A 95 -0.70 -3.38 8.58
CA CYS A 95 0.32 -3.12 9.59
C CYS A 95 -0.21 -2.96 11.02
N SER A 96 -1.54 -3.03 11.24
CA SER A 96 -2.17 -3.16 12.56
C SER A 96 -2.15 -4.60 13.04
#